data_AF-A0A2E0QRW9-F1
#
_entry.id   AF-A0A2E0QRW9-F1
#
_cell.length_a   1.000
_cell.length_b   1.000
_cell.length_c   1.000
_cell.angle_alpha   90.00
_cell.angle_beta   90.00
_cell.angle_gamma   90.00
#
_symmetry.space_group_name_H-M   'P 1'
#
loop_
_entity.id
_entity.type
_entity.pdbx_description
1 polymer ?
#
loop_
_entity_poly.entity_id
_entity_poly.type
_entity_poly.pdbx_seq_one_letter_code
_entity_poly.pdbx_strand_id
1 'polypeptide(L)'
;MKTHLFLAAIAAILSVELPAYAADYYVSASTGKGKSASKEEPAKDLGNILSKLLPGDTVHIAGGTYTGRGDNGSDVITVPVSLIGGYSDDFTTRDPWGEHRTIFGGDNLSENFDGGPRVMIDLMRYREKEMPPILVDGLIFDESSRNRYVSKNKLEIVRMANPKTGENPTPSQGSLVIRASKTGNFDPGAHWDITVTNCAILNSAPTQGVLSVAGHKGTKVKILNNLLINNTGTAILAGTKYVGEEEPPSFEIANNTVLFTWKYEPGAQSYSGNSFKADGNTSVNLRNNVFAFADRVGIHNAAKANLLLKENLILGNFDTDYLEFDTRIDLADIEDEAEYLNENSTDNVSEEISIPVSGDWLKLYGSRELIDRTAREADIEEQETIVNEFRRILGLPLQAEVTTEPKTPVWLPSIPLEEALAAGDKPYNGKYGCARPQ
;
A
#
# COMPACT_ATOMS: atom_id res chain seq x y z
N MET A 1 48.89 49.94 -49.42
CA MET A 1 48.16 49.48 -48.21
C MET A 1 47.16 48.43 -48.63
N LYS A 2 47.41 47.16 -48.28
CA LYS A 2 46.49 46.04 -48.53
C LYS A 2 45.66 45.84 -47.25
N THR A 3 44.35 45.99 -47.35
CA THR A 3 43.43 45.73 -46.25
C THR A 3 42.84 44.34 -46.47
N HIS A 4 43.21 43.38 -45.63
CA HIS A 4 42.63 42.05 -45.61
C HIS A 4 41.37 42.08 -44.74
N LEU A 5 40.21 41.80 -45.35
CA LEU A 5 38.94 41.60 -44.67
C LEU A 5 38.85 40.12 -44.28
N PHE A 6 38.92 39.84 -42.97
CA PHE A 6 38.65 38.51 -42.40
C PHE A 6 37.13 38.33 -42.27
N LEU A 7 36.54 37.40 -43.03
CA LEU A 7 35.21 36.85 -42.72
C LEU A 7 35.39 35.68 -41.75
N ALA A 8 34.89 35.85 -40.52
CA ALA A 8 34.67 34.73 -39.61
C ALA A 8 33.25 34.18 -39.82
N ALA A 9 33.15 32.96 -40.34
CA ALA A 9 31.90 32.22 -40.39
C ALA A 9 31.65 31.56 -39.03
N ILE A 10 30.66 32.05 -38.28
CA ILE A 10 30.14 31.41 -37.08
C ILE A 10 29.17 30.32 -37.55
N ALA A 11 29.58 29.06 -37.44
CA ALA A 11 28.68 27.91 -37.60
C ALA A 11 27.88 27.77 -36.31
N ALA A 12 26.62 28.23 -36.32
CA ALA A 12 25.66 27.94 -35.26
C ALA A 12 25.24 26.47 -35.38
N ILE A 13 25.71 25.64 -34.44
CA ILE A 13 25.20 24.28 -34.25
C ILE A 13 23.81 24.44 -33.63
N LEU A 14 22.76 24.28 -34.45
CA LEU A 14 21.40 24.09 -33.95
C LEU A 14 21.34 22.73 -33.26
N SER A 15 21.39 22.74 -31.93
CA SER A 15 20.96 21.61 -31.10
C SER A 15 19.45 21.44 -31.29
N VAL A 16 19.06 20.47 -32.10
CA VAL A 16 17.66 20.04 -32.16
C VAL A 16 17.38 19.30 -30.85
N GLU A 17 16.77 19.97 -29.89
CA GLU A 17 16.14 19.31 -28.74
C GLU A 17 14.96 18.50 -29.28
N LEU A 18 15.22 17.23 -29.59
CA LEU A 18 14.15 16.27 -29.84
C LEU A 18 13.30 16.19 -28.55
N PRO A 19 11.96 16.22 -28.64
CA PRO A 19 11.13 15.99 -27.47
C PRO A 19 11.55 14.67 -26.85
N ALA A 20 11.88 14.69 -25.55
CA ALA A 20 12.21 13.48 -24.80
C ALA A 20 10.97 12.59 -24.83
N TYR A 21 10.96 11.60 -25.72
CA TYR A 21 9.99 10.52 -25.66
C TYR A 21 10.21 9.77 -24.35
N ALA A 22 9.12 9.40 -23.69
CA ALA A 22 9.15 8.45 -22.58
C ALA A 22 10.02 7.25 -22.96
N ALA A 23 11.02 6.95 -22.13
CA ALA A 23 11.97 5.87 -22.38
C ALA A 23 11.50 4.57 -21.72
N ASP A 24 11.84 3.45 -22.36
CA ASP A 24 11.69 2.12 -21.78
C ASP A 24 12.98 1.69 -21.10
N TYR A 25 12.86 1.30 -19.83
CA TYR A 25 13.91 0.70 -19.04
C TYR A 25 13.59 -0.75 -18.69
N TYR A 26 14.63 -1.56 -18.56
CA TYR A 26 14.50 -2.99 -18.34
C TYR A 26 15.29 -3.41 -17.10
N VAL A 27 14.66 -4.22 -16.25
CA VAL A 27 15.21 -4.69 -14.99
C VAL A 27 15.06 -6.20 -14.88
N SER A 28 16.14 -6.93 -14.65
CA SER A 28 16.14 -8.38 -14.44
C SER A 28 17.13 -8.75 -13.33
N ALA A 29 16.67 -9.48 -12.32
CA ALA A 29 17.52 -9.93 -11.23
C ALA A 29 18.57 -10.96 -11.69
N SER A 30 18.25 -11.75 -12.72
CA SER A 30 19.08 -12.86 -13.20
C SER A 30 20.13 -12.41 -14.22
N THR A 31 19.76 -11.54 -15.17
CA THR A 31 20.62 -11.10 -16.28
C THR A 31 21.16 -9.69 -16.09
N GLY A 32 20.60 -8.93 -15.15
CA GLY A 32 20.88 -7.51 -15.02
C GLY A 32 22.27 -7.18 -14.48
N LYS A 33 22.86 -6.13 -15.05
CA LYS A 33 24.19 -5.61 -14.68
C LYS A 33 24.28 -4.11 -14.95
N GLY A 34 25.10 -3.41 -14.16
CA GLY A 34 25.35 -1.99 -14.38
C GLY A 34 24.09 -1.12 -14.24
N LYS A 35 24.03 -0.04 -15.03
CA LYS A 35 22.95 0.96 -14.96
C LYS A 35 22.37 1.34 -16.32
N SER A 36 22.80 0.73 -17.43
CA SER A 36 22.30 1.08 -18.78
C SER A 36 20.80 0.85 -18.87
N ALA A 37 20.32 -0.30 -18.39
CA ALA A 37 18.92 -0.69 -18.33
C ALA A 37 18.22 -0.66 -19.69
N SER A 38 18.95 -1.00 -20.76
CA SER A 38 18.35 -1.35 -22.04
C SER A 38 17.82 -2.78 -21.99
N LYS A 39 17.05 -3.18 -23.00
CA LYS A 39 16.52 -4.55 -23.09
C LYS A 39 17.63 -5.60 -23.15
N GLU A 40 18.73 -5.32 -23.84
CA GLU A 40 19.89 -6.21 -23.99
C GLU A 40 20.83 -6.18 -22.77
N GLU A 41 20.83 -5.08 -22.03
CA GLU A 41 21.62 -4.89 -20.81
C GLU A 41 20.73 -4.35 -19.68
N PRO A 42 19.82 -5.18 -19.14
CA PRO A 42 18.91 -4.73 -18.10
C PRO A 42 19.68 -4.35 -16.83
N ALA A 43 19.10 -3.47 -16.01
CA ALA A 43 19.62 -3.22 -14.67
C ALA A 43 19.28 -4.39 -13.75
N LYS A 44 20.11 -4.61 -12.73
CA LYS A 44 19.90 -5.70 -11.76
C LYS A 44 18.70 -5.47 -10.83
N ASP A 45 18.40 -4.20 -10.54
CA ASP A 45 17.38 -3.80 -9.56
C ASP A 45 16.88 -2.40 -9.91
N LEU A 46 15.62 -2.10 -9.59
CA LEU A 46 14.97 -0.79 -9.80
C LEU A 46 15.78 0.33 -9.12
N GLY A 47 16.28 0.09 -7.91
CA GLY A 47 17.08 1.01 -7.13
C GLY A 47 18.35 1.50 -7.85
N ASN A 48 18.84 0.77 -8.85
CA ASN A 48 20.03 1.15 -9.62
C ASN A 48 19.77 2.22 -10.69
N ILE A 49 18.50 2.43 -11.06
CA ILE A 49 18.11 3.34 -12.14
C ILE A 49 17.22 4.50 -11.68
N LEU A 50 16.82 4.56 -10.40
CA LEU A 50 15.96 5.63 -9.88
C LEU A 50 16.42 7.05 -10.27
N SER A 51 17.72 7.32 -10.24
CA SER A 51 18.28 8.64 -10.58
C SER A 51 18.28 8.96 -12.08
N LYS A 52 17.89 8.02 -12.95
CA LYS A 52 17.83 8.17 -14.40
C LYS A 52 16.40 8.35 -14.92
N LEU A 53 15.42 7.99 -14.09
CA LEU A 53 14.02 8.07 -14.46
C LEU A 53 13.64 9.53 -14.71
N LEU A 54 12.93 9.74 -15.80
CA LEU A 54 12.30 10.98 -16.22
C LEU A 54 10.77 10.81 -16.22
N PRO A 55 10.02 11.92 -16.20
CA PRO A 55 8.57 11.86 -16.26
C PRO A 55 8.07 11.14 -17.52
N GLY A 56 7.21 10.15 -17.32
CA GLY A 56 6.57 9.36 -18.38
C GLY A 56 7.29 8.06 -18.72
N ASP A 57 8.49 7.83 -18.20
CA ASP A 57 9.23 6.59 -18.46
C ASP A 57 8.48 5.33 -18.02
N THR A 58 8.75 4.23 -18.70
CA THR A 58 8.22 2.90 -18.37
C THR A 58 9.35 1.95 -17.99
N VAL A 59 9.18 1.22 -16.90
CA VAL A 59 10.14 0.22 -16.42
C VAL A 59 9.50 -1.16 -16.51
N HIS A 60 10.04 -2.01 -17.38
CA HIS A 60 9.68 -3.42 -17.52
C HIS A 60 10.58 -4.26 -16.60
N ILE A 61 9.95 -5.07 -15.75
CA ILE A 61 10.65 -5.83 -14.71
C ILE A 61 10.38 -7.32 -14.90
N ALA A 62 11.45 -8.08 -15.05
CA ALA A 62 11.39 -9.53 -15.19
C ALA A 62 10.99 -10.21 -13.86
N GLY A 63 10.69 -11.50 -13.93
CA GLY A 63 10.51 -12.34 -12.76
C GLY A 63 11.79 -12.42 -11.93
N GLY A 64 11.65 -12.43 -10.61
CA GLY A 64 12.76 -12.47 -9.67
C GLY A 64 12.46 -11.77 -8.35
N THR A 65 13.39 -11.87 -7.41
CA THR A 65 13.31 -11.16 -6.13
C THR A 65 14.21 -9.93 -6.14
N TYR A 66 13.62 -8.78 -5.80
CA TYR A 66 14.25 -7.46 -5.80
C TYR A 66 14.26 -6.89 -4.39
N THR A 67 15.45 -6.68 -3.85
CA THR A 67 15.69 -6.23 -2.47
C THR A 67 16.03 -4.75 -2.38
N GLY A 68 16.07 -4.05 -3.51
CA GLY A 68 16.46 -2.64 -3.57
C GLY A 68 17.98 -2.49 -3.64
N ARG A 69 18.43 -1.28 -3.95
CA ARG A 69 19.87 -1.03 -4.12
C ARG A 69 20.62 -1.23 -2.80
N GLY A 70 21.52 -2.21 -2.79
CA GLY A 70 22.31 -2.56 -1.61
C GLY A 70 21.49 -3.21 -0.50
N ASP A 71 20.41 -3.91 -0.88
CA ASP A 71 19.50 -4.61 0.02
C ASP A 71 18.81 -3.66 1.01
N ASN A 72 18.57 -2.41 0.61
CA ASN A 72 17.95 -1.41 1.49
C ASN A 72 16.44 -1.66 1.71
N GLY A 73 15.77 -2.41 0.83
CA GLY A 73 14.35 -2.72 0.92
C GLY A 73 13.41 -1.55 0.65
N SER A 74 13.85 -0.46 0.01
CA SER A 74 13.04 0.75 -0.20
C SER A 74 13.47 1.48 -1.48
N ASP A 75 12.53 1.69 -2.39
CA ASP A 75 12.74 2.43 -3.64
C ASP A 75 11.85 3.67 -3.69
N VAL A 76 12.47 4.86 -3.74
CA VAL A 76 11.77 6.14 -3.81
C VAL A 76 11.96 6.78 -5.18
N ILE A 77 10.85 6.94 -5.90
CA ILE A 77 10.77 7.55 -7.22
C ILE A 77 10.14 8.94 -7.07
N THR A 78 10.78 9.96 -7.64
CA THR A 78 10.36 11.37 -7.51
C THR A 78 9.79 11.98 -8.80
N VAL A 79 9.56 11.14 -9.81
CA VAL A 79 8.97 11.50 -11.10
C VAL A 79 7.84 10.52 -11.44
N PRO A 80 6.80 10.95 -12.17
CA PRO A 80 5.72 10.05 -12.58
C PRO A 80 6.22 9.04 -13.62
N VAL A 81 6.08 7.75 -13.35
CA VAL A 81 6.56 6.65 -14.21
C VAL A 81 5.57 5.49 -14.20
N SER A 82 5.72 4.58 -15.16
CA SER A 82 5.06 3.29 -15.18
C SER A 82 6.01 2.17 -14.75
N LEU A 83 5.57 1.30 -13.84
CA LEU A 83 6.29 0.10 -13.39
C LEU A 83 5.46 -1.13 -13.75
N ILE A 84 6.01 -2.01 -14.58
CA ILE A 84 5.31 -3.18 -15.10
C ILE A 84 6.14 -4.43 -14.82
N GLY A 85 5.70 -5.24 -13.86
CA GLY A 85 6.31 -6.53 -13.55
C GLY A 85 5.65 -7.68 -14.29
N GLY A 86 6.20 -8.86 -14.09
CA GLY A 86 5.66 -10.10 -14.63
C GLY A 86 6.34 -10.61 -15.88
N TYR A 87 7.48 -10.05 -16.32
CA TYR A 87 8.11 -10.43 -17.59
C TYR A 87 9.02 -11.66 -17.48
N SER A 88 9.14 -12.44 -18.56
CA SER A 88 10.28 -13.34 -18.74
C SER A 88 11.60 -12.56 -18.77
N ASP A 89 12.73 -13.24 -18.58
CA ASP A 89 14.06 -12.60 -18.58
C ASP A 89 14.46 -11.99 -19.93
N ASP A 90 13.85 -12.43 -21.03
CA ASP A 90 14.02 -11.84 -22.36
C ASP A 90 12.94 -10.79 -22.70
N PHE A 91 12.03 -10.52 -21.76
CA PHE A 91 10.92 -9.59 -21.89
C PHE A 91 10.04 -9.86 -23.13
N THR A 92 9.75 -11.14 -23.40
CA THR A 92 8.89 -11.57 -24.52
C THR A 92 7.54 -12.10 -24.06
N THR A 93 7.45 -12.66 -22.85
CA THR A 93 6.21 -13.17 -22.25
C THR A 93 5.93 -12.49 -20.92
N ARG A 94 4.67 -12.51 -20.49
CA ARG A 94 4.24 -11.90 -19.23
C ARG A 94 3.25 -12.81 -18.48
N ASP A 95 3.54 -13.10 -17.21
CA ASP A 95 2.68 -13.88 -16.30
C ASP A 95 2.97 -13.45 -14.84
N PRO A 96 2.38 -12.34 -14.37
CA PRO A 96 2.80 -11.67 -13.14
C PRO A 96 2.55 -12.47 -11.86
N TRP A 97 1.53 -13.34 -11.84
CA TRP A 97 1.21 -14.17 -10.66
C TRP A 97 1.64 -15.63 -10.83
N GLY A 98 2.14 -16.01 -12.00
CA GLY A 98 2.60 -17.36 -12.30
C GLY A 98 4.10 -17.49 -12.48
N GLU A 99 4.53 -17.78 -13.70
CA GLU A 99 5.93 -18.15 -13.96
C GLU A 99 6.90 -16.98 -13.75
N HIS A 100 6.45 -15.74 -13.96
CA HIS A 100 7.32 -14.58 -14.08
C HIS A 100 7.13 -13.57 -12.94
N ARG A 101 6.90 -14.07 -11.73
CA ARG A 101 6.63 -13.25 -10.53
C ARG A 101 7.74 -12.24 -10.23
N THR A 102 7.43 -10.95 -10.32
CA THR A 102 8.30 -9.84 -9.89
C THR A 102 8.04 -9.55 -8.42
N ILE A 103 8.91 -10.05 -7.54
CA ILE A 103 8.76 -9.97 -6.08
C ILE A 103 9.65 -8.88 -5.50
N PHE A 104 9.03 -7.81 -5.04
CA PHE A 104 9.65 -6.78 -4.21
C PHE A 104 9.65 -7.23 -2.75
N GLY A 105 10.84 -7.46 -2.19
CA GLY A 105 11.05 -7.86 -0.79
C GLY A 105 12.23 -7.09 -0.18
N GLY A 106 12.93 -7.70 0.77
CA GLY A 106 14.14 -7.12 1.35
C GLY A 106 14.84 -8.07 2.32
N ASP A 107 15.75 -7.54 3.12
CA ASP A 107 16.43 -8.29 4.17
C ASP A 107 16.47 -7.45 5.46
N ASN A 108 15.75 -7.92 6.50
CA ASN A 108 15.74 -7.28 7.82
C ASN A 108 17.13 -7.19 8.47
N LEU A 109 18.10 -7.99 8.05
CA LEU A 109 19.48 -7.95 8.57
C LEU A 109 20.42 -7.05 7.76
N SER A 110 19.93 -6.40 6.70
CA SER A 110 20.74 -5.50 5.88
C SER A 110 21.26 -4.31 6.68
N GLU A 111 22.53 -3.98 6.52
CA GLU A 111 23.14 -2.77 7.12
C GLU A 111 22.60 -1.49 6.47
N ASN A 112 22.08 -1.57 5.23
CA ASN A 112 21.51 -0.44 4.49
C ASN A 112 19.99 -0.35 4.64
N PHE A 113 19.40 -1.12 5.55
CA PHE A 113 17.96 -1.23 5.68
C PHE A 113 17.27 0.12 5.84
N ASP A 114 16.21 0.31 5.06
CA ASP A 114 15.30 1.44 5.15
C ASP A 114 13.89 0.92 5.44
N GLY A 115 13.30 1.40 6.55
CA GLY A 115 11.94 1.07 6.99
C GLY A 115 10.84 1.85 6.27
N GLY A 116 11.18 2.62 5.23
CA GLY A 116 10.25 3.28 4.32
C GLY A 116 9.40 2.31 3.48
N PRO A 117 8.51 2.84 2.63
CA PRO A 117 7.72 2.01 1.73
C PRO A 117 8.60 1.16 0.82
N ARG A 118 8.17 -0.05 0.47
CA ARG A 118 8.95 -0.87 -0.45
C ARG A 118 9.09 -0.20 -1.81
N VAL A 119 8.00 0.38 -2.31
CA VAL A 119 8.02 1.33 -3.44
C VAL A 119 7.21 2.56 -3.07
N MET A 120 7.83 3.73 -3.22
CA MET A 120 7.17 5.02 -3.08
C MET A 120 7.32 5.85 -4.37
N ILE A 121 6.21 6.27 -4.96
CA ILE A 121 6.18 7.34 -5.97
C ILE A 121 5.76 8.62 -5.26
N ASP A 122 6.75 9.44 -4.89
CA ASP A 122 6.53 10.69 -4.16
C ASP A 122 6.72 11.92 -5.07
N LEU A 123 5.60 12.41 -5.59
CA LEU A 123 5.58 13.55 -6.49
C LEU A 123 5.48 14.88 -5.73
N MET A 124 5.51 14.89 -4.39
CA MET A 124 5.33 16.11 -3.60
C MET A 124 6.37 17.20 -3.90
N ARG A 125 7.52 16.83 -4.49
CA ARG A 125 8.56 17.74 -4.98
C ARG A 125 8.63 17.88 -6.50
N TYR A 126 7.80 17.18 -7.24
CA TYR A 126 7.66 17.33 -8.69
C TYR A 126 7.04 18.69 -9.02
N ARG A 127 7.59 19.38 -10.02
CA ARG A 127 7.29 20.78 -10.36
C ARG A 127 7.28 21.01 -11.87
N GLU A 128 6.86 20.03 -12.67
CA GLU A 128 6.72 20.25 -14.11
C GLU A 128 5.27 20.56 -14.48
N LYS A 129 5.02 20.96 -15.73
CA LYS A 129 3.66 21.11 -16.26
C LYS A 129 3.01 19.76 -16.58
N GLU A 130 3.80 18.85 -17.13
CA GLU A 130 3.30 17.57 -17.62
C GLU A 130 2.94 16.66 -16.45
N MET A 131 1.86 15.88 -16.61
CA MET A 131 1.38 14.93 -15.60
C MET A 131 1.16 13.59 -16.31
N PRO A 132 2.22 12.95 -16.82
CA PRO A 132 2.06 11.68 -17.53
C PRO A 132 1.42 10.63 -16.61
N PRO A 133 0.66 9.69 -17.18
CA PRO A 133 -0.05 8.68 -16.41
C PRO A 133 0.94 7.81 -15.62
N ILE A 134 0.50 7.37 -14.45
CA ILE A 134 1.25 6.47 -13.58
C ILE A 134 0.57 5.11 -13.64
N LEU A 135 1.34 4.07 -13.97
CA LEU A 135 0.88 2.68 -13.94
C LEU A 135 1.77 1.88 -12.99
N VAL A 136 1.17 1.11 -12.10
CA VAL A 136 1.85 0.04 -11.37
C VAL A 136 1.09 -1.25 -11.64
N ASP A 137 1.72 -2.17 -12.38
CA ASP A 137 1.06 -3.37 -12.90
C ASP A 137 1.87 -4.64 -12.62
N GLY A 138 1.26 -5.63 -11.98
CA GLY A 138 1.83 -6.98 -11.89
C GLY A 138 3.00 -7.12 -10.92
N LEU A 139 3.09 -6.25 -9.91
CA LEU A 139 4.12 -6.32 -8.88
C LEU A 139 3.63 -7.11 -7.66
N ILE A 140 4.51 -7.94 -7.09
CA ILE A 140 4.26 -8.66 -5.85
C ILE A 140 5.11 -8.04 -4.76
N PHE A 141 4.50 -7.67 -3.63
CA PHE A 141 5.18 -7.15 -2.45
C PHE A 141 5.08 -8.16 -1.31
N ASP A 142 6.16 -8.92 -1.08
CA ASP A 142 6.26 -9.84 0.07
C ASP A 142 7.18 -9.26 1.14
N GLU A 143 6.56 -8.72 2.18
CA GLU A 143 7.26 -8.04 3.27
C GLU A 143 7.76 -9.01 4.35
N SER A 144 7.53 -10.33 4.20
CA SER A 144 7.88 -11.32 5.23
C SER A 144 9.37 -11.41 5.55
N SER A 145 10.24 -10.97 4.64
CA SER A 145 11.69 -10.90 4.87
C SER A 145 12.17 -9.53 5.36
N ARG A 146 11.32 -8.49 5.25
CA ARG A 146 11.57 -7.16 5.82
C ARG A 146 11.12 -7.06 7.27
N ASN A 147 10.08 -7.80 7.63
CA ASN A 147 9.59 -7.91 8.99
C ASN A 147 10.60 -8.60 9.91
N ARG A 148 10.64 -8.14 11.16
CA ARG A 148 11.32 -8.82 12.25
C ARG A 148 10.31 -9.71 12.96
N TYR A 149 10.68 -10.95 13.25
CA TYR A 149 9.84 -11.90 13.99
C TYR A 149 10.50 -12.31 15.30
N VAL A 150 9.69 -12.68 16.31
CA VAL A 150 10.18 -13.21 17.60
C VAL A 150 11.01 -14.47 17.40
N SER A 151 10.63 -15.29 16.42
CA SER A 151 11.24 -16.60 16.20
C SER A 151 11.23 -16.96 14.70
N LYS A 152 12.03 -17.96 14.32
CA LYS A 152 12.16 -18.45 12.94
C LYS A 152 10.86 -19.01 12.35
N ASN A 153 9.90 -19.41 13.19
CA ASN A 153 8.58 -19.85 12.74
C ASN A 153 7.66 -18.68 12.30
N LYS A 154 8.13 -17.43 12.44
CA LYS A 154 7.45 -16.22 11.96
C LYS A 154 6.00 -16.09 12.43
N LEU A 155 5.71 -16.42 13.69
CA LEU A 155 4.35 -16.36 14.25
C LEU A 155 3.95 -14.97 14.78
N GLU A 156 4.93 -14.20 15.22
CA GLU A 156 4.71 -12.91 15.88
C GLU A 156 5.75 -11.91 15.38
N ILE A 157 5.28 -10.81 14.79
CA ILE A 157 6.16 -9.70 14.41
C ILE A 157 6.64 -8.90 15.61
N VAL A 158 7.80 -8.25 15.47
CA VAL A 158 8.33 -7.32 16.47
C VAL A 158 8.57 -5.95 15.82
N ARG A 159 7.99 -4.91 16.42
CA ARG A 159 8.07 -3.54 15.89
C ARG A 159 9.43 -2.89 16.07
N MET A 160 10.11 -3.21 17.18
CA MET A 160 11.38 -2.58 17.54
C MET A 160 12.58 -3.34 16.99
N ALA A 161 13.66 -2.62 16.71
CA ALA A 161 14.96 -3.19 16.36
C ALA A 161 15.57 -3.98 17.54
N ASN A 162 16.54 -4.84 17.24
CA ASN A 162 17.40 -5.46 18.24
C ASN A 162 18.88 -5.22 17.92
N PRO A 163 19.49 -4.17 18.51
CA PRO A 163 20.89 -3.83 18.25
C PRO A 163 21.89 -4.93 18.60
N LYS A 164 21.53 -5.90 19.45
CA LYS A 164 22.43 -7.00 19.85
C LYS A 164 22.56 -8.08 18.77
N THR A 165 21.53 -8.25 17.96
CA THR A 165 21.46 -9.26 16.89
C THR A 165 21.56 -8.65 15.51
N GLY A 166 21.53 -7.32 15.39
CA GLY A 166 21.55 -6.60 14.11
C GLY A 166 20.19 -6.58 13.39
N GLU A 167 19.13 -7.07 14.03
CA GLU A 167 17.78 -7.09 13.44
C GLU A 167 17.20 -5.67 13.41
N ASN A 168 16.81 -5.22 12.22
CA ASN A 168 16.13 -3.94 12.03
C ASN A 168 14.68 -3.98 12.52
N PRO A 169 14.02 -2.83 12.73
CA PRO A 169 12.61 -2.83 13.09
C PRO A 169 11.75 -3.35 11.93
N THR A 170 10.59 -3.91 12.23
CA THR A 170 9.56 -4.17 11.21
C THR A 170 9.14 -2.84 10.56
N PRO A 171 9.07 -2.74 9.21
CA PRO A 171 8.61 -1.53 8.53
C PRO A 171 7.23 -1.10 9.02
N SER A 172 7.06 0.22 9.23
CA SER A 172 5.80 0.81 9.70
C SER A 172 5.08 1.64 8.64
N GLN A 173 5.65 1.71 7.44
CA GLN A 173 5.08 2.37 6.26
C GLN A 173 4.55 1.34 5.26
N GLY A 174 3.62 1.74 4.39
CA GLY A 174 2.95 0.85 3.43
C GLY A 174 3.90 0.27 2.39
N SER A 175 3.52 -0.82 1.75
CA SER A 175 4.35 -1.46 0.71
C SER A 175 4.37 -0.66 -0.59
N LEU A 176 3.22 -0.14 -1.01
CA LEU A 176 3.10 0.70 -2.20
C LEU A 176 2.42 2.02 -1.84
N VAL A 177 3.18 3.11 -1.96
CA VAL A 177 2.71 4.46 -1.61
C VAL A 177 2.86 5.39 -2.82
N ILE A 178 1.77 6.02 -3.25
CA ILE A 178 1.77 7.02 -4.31
C ILE A 178 1.21 8.32 -3.76
N ARG A 179 1.97 9.42 -3.88
CA ARG A 179 1.55 10.75 -3.47
C ARG A 179 1.60 11.70 -4.66
N ALA A 180 0.43 12.00 -5.20
CA ALA A 180 0.27 12.99 -6.24
C ALA A 180 0.39 14.40 -5.66
N SER A 181 1.03 15.29 -6.40
CA SER A 181 1.25 16.68 -5.99
C SER A 181 0.41 17.66 -6.79
N LYS A 182 0.51 18.94 -6.42
CA LYS A 182 -0.03 20.04 -7.20
C LYS A 182 0.87 20.32 -8.40
N THR A 183 0.55 19.76 -9.55
CA THR A 183 1.14 20.14 -10.84
C THR A 183 0.20 19.69 -11.95
N GLY A 184 0.24 20.11 -13.21
CA GLY A 184 1.23 20.92 -13.88
C GLY A 184 1.40 22.24 -13.21
N ASN A 185 2.59 22.63 -12.75
CA ASN A 185 3.12 23.89 -12.13
C ASN A 185 2.21 25.09 -11.74
N PHE A 186 0.96 24.79 -11.57
CA PHE A 186 -0.22 25.56 -11.85
C PHE A 186 -1.20 25.16 -10.76
N ASP A 187 -2.37 25.71 -10.84
CA ASP A 187 -3.58 24.91 -10.88
C ASP A 187 -4.57 25.73 -11.70
N PRO A 188 -4.47 25.70 -13.04
CA PRO A 188 -5.72 25.42 -13.76
C PRO A 188 -5.62 24.13 -14.58
N GLY A 189 -6.37 23.11 -14.17
CA GLY A 189 -6.54 21.83 -14.88
C GLY A 189 -5.57 20.72 -14.46
N ALA A 190 -4.86 20.90 -13.34
CA ALA A 190 -4.01 19.87 -12.75
C ALA A 190 -4.85 18.62 -12.42
N HIS A 191 -4.52 17.48 -13.00
CA HIS A 191 -5.11 16.19 -12.69
C HIS A 191 -4.10 15.09 -12.99
N TRP A 192 -4.10 14.05 -12.15
CA TRP A 192 -3.29 12.87 -12.36
C TRP A 192 -4.17 11.71 -12.80
N ASP A 193 -3.67 10.87 -13.69
CA ASP A 193 -4.25 9.56 -13.98
C ASP A 193 -3.34 8.49 -13.40
N ILE A 194 -3.84 7.75 -12.40
CA ILE A 194 -3.06 6.77 -11.63
C ILE A 194 -3.78 5.43 -11.70
N THR A 195 -3.09 4.38 -12.14
CA THR A 195 -3.61 3.01 -12.12
C THR A 195 -2.67 2.09 -11.36
N VAL A 196 -3.21 1.39 -10.37
CA VAL A 196 -2.55 0.28 -9.68
C VAL A 196 -3.37 -0.98 -9.96
N THR A 197 -2.78 -1.94 -10.66
CA THR A 197 -3.50 -3.12 -11.12
C THR A 197 -2.70 -4.40 -11.01
N ASN A 198 -3.39 -5.53 -10.84
CA ASN A 198 -2.77 -6.86 -10.86
C ASN A 198 -1.63 -7.03 -9.84
N CYS A 199 -1.59 -6.23 -8.79
CA CYS A 199 -0.55 -6.32 -7.77
C CYS A 199 -0.99 -7.27 -6.66
N ALA A 200 -0.04 -7.97 -6.04
CA ALA A 200 -0.28 -8.72 -4.82
C ALA A 200 0.56 -8.12 -3.68
N ILE A 201 -0.03 -7.86 -2.54
CA ILE A 201 0.67 -7.35 -1.35
C ILE A 201 0.38 -8.26 -0.17
N LEU A 202 1.43 -8.79 0.44
CA LEU A 202 1.31 -9.74 1.53
C LEU A 202 2.32 -9.49 2.64
N ASN A 203 1.94 -9.91 3.85
CA ASN A 203 2.77 -9.81 5.05
C ASN A 203 3.16 -8.37 5.43
N SER A 204 2.44 -7.36 4.93
CA SER A 204 2.78 -5.96 5.15
C SER A 204 2.36 -5.49 6.54
N ALA A 205 3.24 -4.80 7.26
CA ALA A 205 3.00 -4.44 8.65
C ALA A 205 2.89 -2.92 8.92
N PRO A 206 2.20 -2.10 8.10
CA PRO A 206 2.18 -0.65 8.29
C PRO A 206 1.30 -0.22 9.46
N THR A 207 1.52 1.03 9.89
CA THR A 207 0.60 1.76 10.78
C THR A 207 -0.57 2.39 10.03
N GLN A 208 -0.39 2.70 8.74
CA GLN A 208 -1.37 3.36 7.87
C GLN A 208 -1.79 2.43 6.72
N GLY A 209 -1.90 2.96 5.49
CA GLY A 209 -2.26 2.19 4.30
C GLY A 209 -1.15 1.27 3.82
N VAL A 210 -1.50 0.04 3.44
CA VAL A 210 -0.61 -0.93 2.76
C VAL A 210 -0.43 -0.53 1.30
N LEU A 211 -1.54 -0.43 0.58
CA LEU A 211 -1.66 0.28 -0.70
C LEU A 211 -2.27 1.65 -0.41
N SER A 212 -1.46 2.70 -0.49
CA SER A 212 -1.89 4.06 -0.23
C SER A 212 -1.68 4.94 -1.44
N VAL A 213 -2.78 5.47 -1.99
CA VAL A 213 -2.72 6.43 -3.10
C VAL A 213 -3.42 7.70 -2.66
N ALA A 214 -2.69 8.81 -2.67
CA ALA A 214 -3.23 10.12 -2.34
C ALA A 214 -3.23 11.03 -3.57
N GLY A 215 -4.42 11.42 -4.04
CA GLY A 215 -4.62 12.26 -5.22
C GLY A 215 -4.60 13.76 -4.93
N HIS A 216 -4.31 14.58 -5.94
CA HIS A 216 -4.57 16.03 -5.92
C HIS A 216 -5.91 16.35 -6.62
N LYS A 217 -6.30 17.63 -6.73
CA LYS A 217 -7.51 18.08 -7.44
C LYS A 217 -7.67 17.34 -8.78
N GLY A 218 -8.89 16.92 -9.10
CA GLY A 218 -9.26 16.27 -10.36
C GLY A 218 -8.60 14.92 -10.64
N THR A 219 -7.77 14.41 -9.73
CA THR A 219 -7.03 13.16 -9.93
C THR A 219 -8.00 11.99 -10.07
N LYS A 220 -7.74 11.13 -11.05
CA LYS A 220 -8.47 9.88 -11.27
C LYS A 220 -7.57 8.72 -10.92
N VAL A 221 -8.00 7.95 -9.94
CA VAL A 221 -7.29 6.78 -9.47
C VAL A 221 -8.08 5.53 -9.79
N LYS A 222 -7.40 4.50 -10.32
CA LYS A 222 -7.93 3.17 -10.53
C LYS A 222 -7.12 2.18 -9.70
N ILE A 223 -7.76 1.46 -8.79
CA ILE A 223 -7.16 0.36 -8.02
C ILE A 223 -7.92 -0.89 -8.40
N LEU A 224 -7.35 -1.71 -9.28
CA LEU A 224 -8.08 -2.77 -9.98
C LEU A 224 -7.40 -4.12 -9.82
N ASN A 225 -8.17 -5.18 -9.59
CA ASN A 225 -7.63 -6.55 -9.65
C ASN A 225 -6.40 -6.79 -8.76
N ASN A 226 -6.35 -6.18 -7.56
CA ASN A 226 -5.24 -6.38 -6.63
C ASN A 226 -5.61 -7.37 -5.52
N LEU A 227 -4.63 -8.13 -5.07
CA LEU A 227 -4.71 -8.97 -3.88
C LEU A 227 -3.97 -8.28 -2.73
N LEU A 228 -4.63 -8.08 -1.60
CA LEU A 228 -4.00 -7.64 -0.35
C LEU A 228 -4.36 -8.65 0.73
N ILE A 229 -3.36 -9.29 1.33
CA ILE A 229 -3.60 -10.39 2.27
C ILE A 229 -2.61 -10.38 3.43
N ASN A 230 -3.11 -10.63 4.64
CA ASN A 230 -2.29 -10.74 5.84
C ASN A 230 -1.45 -9.48 6.08
N ASN A 231 -2.12 -8.39 6.44
CA ASN A 231 -1.46 -7.11 6.67
C ASN A 231 -1.97 -6.42 7.94
N THR A 232 -1.16 -5.58 8.58
CA THR A 232 -1.68 -4.61 9.58
C THR A 232 -2.12 -3.31 8.92
N GLY A 233 -2.67 -2.37 9.70
CA GLY A 233 -3.00 -1.04 9.19
C GLY A 233 -4.32 -1.01 8.43
N THR A 234 -4.39 -0.25 7.34
CA THR A 234 -5.50 -0.29 6.38
C THR A 234 -5.01 -0.94 5.10
N ALA A 235 -5.71 -1.93 4.54
CA ALA A 235 -5.22 -2.56 3.30
C ALA A 235 -5.23 -1.57 2.13
N ILE A 236 -6.38 -0.97 1.81
CA ILE A 236 -6.49 0.07 0.78
C ILE A 236 -6.82 1.41 1.42
N LEU A 237 -5.94 2.40 1.25
CA LEU A 237 -6.15 3.78 1.70
C LEU A 237 -6.28 4.73 0.51
N ALA A 238 -7.50 5.17 0.24
CA ALA A 238 -7.83 6.20 -0.75
C ALA A 238 -7.70 7.59 -0.11
N GLY A 239 -6.56 8.25 -0.34
CA GLY A 239 -6.21 9.50 0.32
C GLY A 239 -6.37 10.75 -0.55
N THR A 240 -6.26 11.92 0.07
CA THR A 240 -6.19 13.20 -0.65
C THR A 240 -5.01 14.06 -0.19
N LYS A 241 -4.42 14.79 -1.13
CA LYS A 241 -3.49 15.91 -0.91
C LYS A 241 -4.12 17.24 -1.33
N TYR A 242 -5.41 17.26 -1.63
CA TYR A 242 -6.17 18.44 -1.99
C TYR A 242 -7.01 18.92 -0.79
N VAL A 243 -6.99 20.23 -0.56
CA VAL A 243 -7.63 20.88 0.61
C VAL A 243 -8.86 21.71 0.20
N GLY A 244 -9.19 21.79 -1.10
CA GLY A 244 -10.40 22.47 -1.59
C GLY A 244 -11.57 21.51 -1.83
N GLU A 245 -12.76 22.02 -2.12
CA GLU A 245 -13.99 21.22 -2.27
C GLU A 245 -14.34 20.87 -3.73
N GLU A 246 -13.78 21.61 -4.69
CA GLU A 246 -14.08 21.43 -6.11
C GLU A 246 -13.23 20.34 -6.74
N GLU A 247 -13.88 19.42 -7.47
CA GLU A 247 -13.22 18.31 -8.16
C GLU A 247 -12.29 17.51 -7.22
N PRO A 248 -12.82 16.94 -6.13
CA PRO A 248 -12.02 16.09 -5.26
C PRO A 248 -11.44 14.91 -6.06
N PRO A 249 -10.30 14.34 -5.63
CA PRO A 249 -9.80 13.11 -6.23
C PRO A 249 -10.88 12.02 -6.26
N SER A 250 -10.97 11.34 -7.39
CA SER A 250 -11.93 10.27 -7.64
C SER A 250 -11.22 8.92 -7.75
N PHE A 251 -11.84 7.89 -7.20
CA PHE A 251 -11.30 6.54 -7.13
C PHE A 251 -12.31 5.53 -7.68
N GLU A 252 -11.88 4.73 -8.66
CA GLU A 252 -12.55 3.49 -9.02
C GLU A 252 -11.75 2.33 -8.43
N ILE A 253 -12.33 1.64 -7.47
CA ILE A 253 -11.69 0.54 -6.74
C ILE A 253 -12.54 -0.70 -7.01
N ALA A 254 -12.05 -1.56 -7.89
CA ALA A 254 -12.86 -2.67 -8.37
C ALA A 254 -12.11 -4.00 -8.51
N ASN A 255 -12.81 -5.09 -8.23
CA ASN A 255 -12.30 -6.45 -8.33
C ASN A 255 -11.04 -6.67 -7.48
N ASN A 256 -10.91 -6.02 -6.32
CA ASN A 256 -9.79 -6.27 -5.40
C ASN A 256 -10.22 -7.29 -4.34
N THR A 257 -9.27 -8.10 -3.88
CA THR A 257 -9.47 -9.03 -2.77
C THR A 257 -8.62 -8.57 -1.59
N VAL A 258 -9.28 -8.26 -0.47
CA VAL A 258 -8.66 -7.91 0.81
C VAL A 258 -9.04 -8.94 1.85
N LEU A 259 -8.04 -9.65 2.40
CA LEU A 259 -8.23 -10.73 3.37
C LEU A 259 -7.30 -10.56 4.58
N PHE A 260 -7.82 -10.85 5.78
CA PHE A 260 -7.02 -10.95 7.01
C PHE A 260 -6.25 -9.67 7.32
N THR A 261 -6.99 -8.58 7.57
CA THR A 261 -6.36 -7.30 7.99
C THR A 261 -6.34 -7.19 9.50
N TRP A 262 -5.15 -7.11 10.08
CA TRP A 262 -4.88 -7.13 11.51
C TRP A 262 -4.82 -5.72 12.10
N LYS A 263 -5.14 -5.59 13.38
CA LYS A 263 -4.78 -4.36 14.13
C LYS A 263 -3.25 -4.18 14.11
N TYR A 264 -2.77 -2.94 14.31
CA TYR A 264 -1.33 -2.67 14.38
C TYR A 264 -0.64 -3.51 15.46
N GLU A 265 -1.25 -3.57 16.65
CA GLU A 265 -0.87 -4.40 17.80
C GLU A 265 -2.16 -4.90 18.47
N PRO A 266 -2.11 -5.98 19.27
CA PRO A 266 -3.29 -6.57 19.89
C PRO A 266 -4.17 -5.57 20.67
N GLY A 267 -3.52 -4.73 21.49
CA GLY A 267 -4.17 -3.69 22.30
C GLY A 267 -4.37 -2.34 21.60
N ALA A 268 -3.93 -2.19 20.35
CA ALA A 268 -3.96 -0.91 19.67
C ALA A 268 -5.41 -0.45 19.42
N GLN A 269 -5.78 0.70 19.98
CA GLN A 269 -7.04 1.40 19.64
C GLN A 269 -6.93 2.18 18.31
N SER A 270 -5.76 2.16 17.68
CA SER A 270 -5.46 2.93 16.47
C SER A 270 -6.42 2.61 15.32
N TYR A 271 -6.58 3.56 14.40
CA TYR A 271 -7.37 3.44 13.16
C TYR A 271 -6.78 2.43 12.15
N SER A 272 -6.36 1.27 12.63
CA SER A 272 -5.78 0.12 11.92
C SER A 272 -6.71 -1.09 12.04
N GLY A 273 -6.40 -2.17 11.32
CA GLY A 273 -7.27 -3.34 11.25
C GLY A 273 -8.43 -3.15 10.29
N ASN A 274 -8.31 -2.29 9.27
CA ASN A 274 -9.40 -1.99 8.34
C ASN A 274 -9.12 -2.53 6.94
N SER A 275 -10.09 -3.11 6.26
CA SER A 275 -9.87 -3.53 4.87
C SER A 275 -9.79 -2.33 3.92
N PHE A 276 -10.64 -1.31 4.11
CA PHE A 276 -10.63 -0.08 3.32
C PHE A 276 -10.82 1.16 4.19
N LYS A 277 -10.20 2.27 3.78
CA LYS A 277 -10.45 3.63 4.31
C LYS A 277 -10.31 4.67 3.22
N ALA A 278 -11.15 5.70 3.29
CA ALA A 278 -11.01 6.93 2.52
C ALA A 278 -10.72 8.13 3.43
N ASP A 279 -9.93 9.08 2.95
CA ASP A 279 -9.91 10.44 3.49
C ASP A 279 -11.21 11.16 3.11
N GLY A 280 -11.67 12.09 3.95
CA GLY A 280 -12.75 13.01 3.58
C GLY A 280 -12.35 13.82 2.34
N ASN A 281 -13.34 14.38 1.64
CA ASN A 281 -13.11 15.11 0.38
C ASN A 281 -12.48 14.22 -0.72
N THR A 282 -12.99 13.00 -0.83
CA THR A 282 -12.74 12.07 -1.94
C THR A 282 -14.07 11.53 -2.45
N SER A 283 -14.11 11.11 -3.71
CA SER A 283 -15.23 10.36 -4.29
C SER A 283 -14.74 8.96 -4.65
N VAL A 284 -15.36 7.92 -4.11
CA VAL A 284 -14.88 6.55 -4.26
C VAL A 284 -16.02 5.63 -4.66
N ASN A 285 -15.81 4.90 -5.75
CA ASN A 285 -16.65 3.78 -6.15
C ASN A 285 -15.95 2.48 -5.78
N LEU A 286 -16.60 1.67 -4.95
CA LEU A 286 -16.17 0.33 -4.58
C LEU A 286 -17.08 -0.68 -5.30
N ARG A 287 -16.52 -1.46 -6.23
CA ARG A 287 -17.29 -2.44 -7.01
C ARG A 287 -16.67 -3.83 -7.06
N ASN A 288 -17.47 -4.88 -6.85
CA ASN A 288 -17.01 -6.26 -7.01
C ASN A 288 -15.74 -6.58 -6.20
N ASN A 289 -15.52 -5.91 -5.06
CA ASN A 289 -14.39 -6.23 -4.19
C ASN A 289 -14.79 -7.28 -3.16
N VAL A 290 -13.78 -7.93 -2.58
CA VAL A 290 -13.90 -8.74 -1.36
C VAL A 290 -13.21 -7.99 -0.23
N PHE A 291 -13.94 -7.72 0.85
CA PHE A 291 -13.40 -7.15 2.09
C PHE A 291 -13.76 -8.07 3.25
N ALA A 292 -12.82 -8.93 3.64
CA ALA A 292 -13.11 -9.97 4.61
C ALA A 292 -12.05 -10.14 5.70
N PHE A 293 -12.52 -10.51 6.88
CA PHE A 293 -11.69 -10.87 8.03
C PHE A 293 -10.78 -9.73 8.50
N ALA A 294 -11.33 -8.53 8.58
CA ALA A 294 -10.68 -7.42 9.27
C ALA A 294 -10.82 -7.57 10.79
N ASP A 295 -9.77 -7.31 11.55
CA ASP A 295 -9.81 -7.25 13.02
C ASP A 295 -10.62 -6.07 13.55
N ARG A 296 -10.92 -5.10 12.67
CA ARG A 296 -11.74 -3.94 13.00
C ARG A 296 -12.83 -3.78 11.95
N VAL A 297 -12.68 -2.86 11.00
CA VAL A 297 -13.76 -2.46 10.09
C VAL A 297 -13.53 -3.00 8.68
N GLY A 298 -14.58 -3.53 8.04
CA GLY A 298 -14.55 -3.80 6.60
C GLY A 298 -14.30 -2.52 5.79
N ILE A 299 -15.25 -1.59 5.87
CA ILE A 299 -15.23 -0.28 5.20
C ILE A 299 -15.25 0.85 6.23
N HIS A 300 -14.12 1.54 6.40
CA HIS A 300 -13.97 2.63 7.38
C HIS A 300 -14.19 4.02 6.73
N ASN A 301 -15.41 4.55 6.82
CA ASN A 301 -15.83 5.87 6.33
C ASN A 301 -16.03 6.94 7.44
N ALA A 302 -15.25 6.89 8.53
CA ALA A 302 -15.35 7.90 9.60
C ALA A 302 -15.15 9.36 9.11
N ALA A 303 -14.44 9.52 7.99
CA ALA A 303 -14.12 10.82 7.40
C ALA A 303 -15.21 11.36 6.45
N LYS A 304 -16.34 10.64 6.28
CA LYS A 304 -17.49 11.07 5.48
C LYS A 304 -17.11 11.34 4.01
N ALA A 305 -16.31 10.45 3.44
CA ALA A 305 -16.05 10.46 2.00
C ALA A 305 -17.34 10.12 1.23
N ASN A 306 -17.45 10.60 -0.01
CA ASN A 306 -18.56 10.24 -0.88
C ASN A 306 -18.32 8.84 -1.44
N LEU A 307 -18.99 7.84 -0.87
CA LEU A 307 -18.82 6.44 -1.23
C LEU A 307 -20.01 5.91 -2.02
N LEU A 308 -19.73 5.14 -3.07
CA LEU A 308 -20.67 4.25 -3.73
C LEU A 308 -20.20 2.81 -3.54
N LEU A 309 -20.95 2.01 -2.79
CA LEU A 309 -20.67 0.58 -2.58
C LEU A 309 -21.63 -0.23 -3.45
N LYS A 310 -21.13 -0.90 -4.48
CA LYS A 310 -21.98 -1.70 -5.35
C LYS A 310 -21.41 -3.09 -5.58
N GLU A 311 -22.22 -4.11 -5.35
CA GLU A 311 -21.83 -5.49 -5.64
C GLU A 311 -20.53 -5.91 -4.93
N ASN A 312 -20.31 -5.54 -3.67
CA ASN A 312 -19.15 -6.01 -2.92
C ASN A 312 -19.51 -7.21 -2.04
N LEU A 313 -18.54 -8.07 -1.79
CA LEU A 313 -18.62 -9.14 -0.81
C LEU A 313 -17.92 -8.69 0.48
N ILE A 314 -18.68 -8.52 1.56
CA ILE A 314 -18.21 -8.00 2.85
C ILE A 314 -18.62 -8.97 3.95
N LEU A 315 -17.64 -9.53 4.67
CA LEU A 315 -17.93 -10.56 5.68
C LEU A 315 -16.83 -10.75 6.72
N GLY A 316 -17.24 -11.25 7.89
CA GLY A 316 -16.30 -11.74 8.91
C GLY A 316 -15.41 -10.66 9.51
N ASN A 317 -15.78 -9.38 9.38
CA ASN A 317 -15.10 -8.28 10.04
C ASN A 317 -15.48 -8.27 11.52
N PHE A 318 -14.51 -8.07 12.40
CA PHE A 318 -14.69 -8.33 13.83
C PHE A 318 -15.42 -7.20 14.57
N ASP A 319 -15.13 -5.93 14.27
CA ASP A 319 -15.79 -4.79 14.94
C ASP A 319 -17.10 -4.42 14.22
N THR A 320 -17.04 -4.17 12.91
CA THR A 320 -18.23 -3.90 12.09
C THR A 320 -17.92 -3.99 10.59
N ASP A 321 -18.93 -4.16 9.76
CA ASP A 321 -18.78 -4.19 8.30
C ASP A 321 -18.59 -2.78 7.72
N TYR A 322 -19.36 -1.80 8.22
CA TYR A 322 -19.29 -0.40 7.80
C TYR A 322 -19.23 0.52 9.02
N LEU A 323 -18.23 1.40 9.04
CA LEU A 323 -18.12 2.47 10.04
C LEU A 323 -18.34 3.82 9.35
N GLU A 324 -19.31 4.57 9.83
CA GLU A 324 -19.60 5.91 9.34
C GLU A 324 -19.61 6.90 10.50
N PHE A 325 -18.72 7.89 10.43
CA PHE A 325 -18.39 8.72 11.59
C PHE A 325 -18.05 7.86 12.82
N ASP A 326 -18.93 7.83 13.84
CA ASP A 326 -18.82 7.00 15.03
C ASP A 326 -19.85 5.84 15.07
N THR A 327 -20.71 5.75 14.04
CA THR A 327 -21.77 4.75 13.91
C THR A 327 -21.23 3.49 13.25
N ARG A 328 -21.41 2.36 13.95
CA ARG A 328 -21.10 1.02 13.44
C ARG A 328 -22.38 0.42 12.85
N ILE A 329 -22.29 -0.08 11.63
CA ILE A 329 -23.44 -0.54 10.86
C ILE A 329 -23.06 -1.89 10.25
N ASP A 330 -23.85 -2.90 10.53
CA ASP A 330 -23.71 -4.21 9.91
C ASP A 330 -24.17 -4.16 8.46
N LEU A 331 -23.65 -5.05 7.61
CA LEU A 331 -23.97 -4.99 6.17
C LEU A 331 -25.48 -5.09 5.90
N ALA A 332 -26.22 -5.84 6.72
CA ALA A 332 -27.66 -6.02 6.57
C ALA A 332 -28.47 -4.72 6.74
N ASP A 333 -27.93 -3.76 7.50
CA ASP A 333 -28.60 -2.52 7.87
C ASP A 333 -28.02 -1.30 7.11
N ILE A 334 -26.99 -1.51 6.27
CA ILE A 334 -26.25 -0.42 5.61
C ILE A 334 -27.11 0.45 4.71
N GLU A 335 -28.09 -0.12 4.00
CA GLU A 335 -28.97 0.61 3.09
C GLU A 335 -29.97 1.50 3.84
N ASP A 336 -30.31 1.13 5.08
CA ASP A 336 -31.29 1.84 5.91
C ASP A 336 -30.63 2.85 6.88
N GLU A 337 -29.44 2.54 7.40
CA GLU A 337 -28.80 3.32 8.47
C GLU A 337 -27.68 4.26 8.00
N ALA A 338 -27.07 4.03 6.83
CA ALA A 338 -25.95 4.86 6.36
C ALA A 338 -26.41 6.21 5.80
N GLU A 339 -25.91 7.31 6.36
CA GLU A 339 -26.25 8.68 5.96
C GLU A 339 -25.31 9.25 4.90
N TYR A 340 -24.04 8.83 4.88
CA TYR A 340 -23.00 9.34 3.98
C TYR A 340 -22.67 8.39 2.82
N LEU A 341 -23.48 7.35 2.66
CA LEU A 341 -23.41 6.42 1.54
C LEU A 341 -24.30 6.90 0.38
N ASN A 342 -23.84 6.73 -0.86
CA ASN A 342 -24.65 7.06 -2.03
C ASN A 342 -25.89 6.15 -2.10
N GLU A 343 -27.07 6.70 -2.41
CA GLU A 343 -28.35 5.97 -2.53
C GLU A 343 -28.35 4.82 -3.55
N ASN A 344 -27.42 4.83 -4.51
CA ASN A 344 -27.28 3.75 -5.49
C ASN A 344 -26.39 2.60 -4.99
N SER A 345 -25.95 2.65 -3.73
CA SER A 345 -25.17 1.59 -3.11
C SER A 345 -26.08 0.42 -2.82
N THR A 346 -25.87 -0.65 -3.58
CA THR A 346 -26.83 -1.77 -3.70
C THR A 346 -26.07 -3.06 -4.00
N ASP A 347 -26.74 -4.19 -3.80
CA ASP A 347 -26.26 -5.53 -4.17
C ASP A 347 -24.97 -5.95 -3.44
N ASN A 348 -24.63 -5.30 -2.32
CA ASN A 348 -23.54 -5.77 -1.46
C ASN A 348 -24.02 -6.97 -0.65
N VAL A 349 -23.19 -7.99 -0.53
CA VAL A 349 -23.59 -9.29 0.04
C VAL A 349 -22.60 -9.76 1.10
N SER A 350 -23.11 -10.56 2.03
CA SER A 350 -22.33 -11.34 2.98
C SER A 350 -22.60 -12.82 2.69
N GLU A 351 -21.71 -13.46 1.96
CA GLU A 351 -21.84 -14.86 1.54
C GLU A 351 -20.62 -15.67 1.98
N GLU A 352 -20.84 -16.92 2.39
CA GLU A 352 -19.75 -17.81 2.77
C GLU A 352 -18.75 -18.01 1.62
N ILE A 353 -17.45 -17.98 1.96
CA ILE A 353 -16.37 -18.24 1.02
C ILE A 353 -15.41 -19.29 1.55
N SER A 354 -14.84 -20.07 0.63
CA SER A 354 -13.72 -20.96 0.90
C SER A 354 -12.43 -20.31 0.44
N ILE A 355 -11.54 -20.03 1.38
CA ILE A 355 -10.24 -19.40 1.11
C ILE A 355 -9.21 -20.51 0.94
N PRO A 356 -8.51 -20.60 -0.21
CA PRO A 356 -7.55 -21.66 -0.50
C PRO A 356 -6.20 -21.45 0.21
N VAL A 357 -6.26 -21.21 1.52
CA VAL A 357 -5.11 -21.09 2.43
C VAL A 357 -5.09 -22.33 3.34
N SER A 358 -3.91 -22.74 3.78
CA SER A 358 -3.76 -23.94 4.59
C SER A 358 -4.57 -23.87 5.89
N GLY A 359 -5.17 -25.00 6.28
CA GLY A 359 -5.92 -25.09 7.54
C GLY A 359 -5.06 -24.79 8.77
N ASP A 360 -3.74 -25.00 8.69
CA ASP A 360 -2.83 -24.67 9.79
C ASP A 360 -2.60 -23.16 9.91
N TRP A 361 -2.45 -22.45 8.79
CA TRP A 361 -2.38 -20.99 8.83
C TRP A 361 -3.71 -20.36 9.28
N LEU A 362 -4.85 -20.90 8.82
CA LEU A 362 -6.18 -20.44 9.27
C LEU A 362 -6.40 -20.65 10.78
N LYS A 363 -5.90 -21.77 11.35
CA LYS A 363 -5.90 -21.98 12.80
C LYS A 363 -5.03 -20.94 13.52
N LEU A 364 -3.89 -20.56 12.97
CA LEU A 364 -3.06 -19.48 13.54
C LEU A 364 -3.83 -18.16 13.54
N TYR A 365 -4.43 -17.77 12.42
CA TYR A 365 -5.27 -16.57 12.33
C TYR A 365 -6.41 -16.60 13.35
N GLY A 366 -7.11 -17.73 13.47
CA GLY A 366 -8.21 -17.93 14.43
C GLY A 366 -7.77 -18.01 15.89
N SER A 367 -6.49 -18.28 16.17
CA SER A 367 -5.95 -18.36 17.54
C SER A 367 -5.53 -17.02 18.12
N ARG A 368 -5.59 -15.93 17.34
CA ARG A 368 -5.21 -14.60 17.81
C ARG A 368 -6.17 -14.10 18.90
N GLU A 369 -5.64 -13.35 19.85
CA GLU A 369 -6.43 -12.71 20.89
C GLU A 369 -6.57 -11.22 20.59
N LEU A 370 -7.81 -10.75 20.43
CA LEU A 370 -8.13 -9.34 20.28
C LEU A 370 -8.42 -8.73 21.64
N ILE A 371 -7.60 -7.75 22.03
CA ILE A 371 -7.73 -7.10 23.34
C ILE A 371 -8.68 -5.91 23.22
N ASP A 372 -9.80 -5.98 23.95
CA ASP A 372 -10.65 -4.82 24.21
C ASP A 372 -10.02 -3.98 25.34
N ARG A 373 -9.36 -2.90 24.94
CA ARG A 373 -8.71 -2.00 25.88
C ARG A 373 -9.73 -1.16 26.67
N THR A 374 -10.91 -0.87 26.13
CA THR A 374 -11.94 -0.09 26.84
C THR A 374 -12.53 -0.88 27.99
N ALA A 375 -12.86 -2.16 27.76
CA ALA A 375 -13.26 -3.08 28.82
C ALA A 375 -12.16 -3.25 29.88
N ARG A 376 -10.88 -3.30 29.46
CA ARG A 376 -9.75 -3.46 30.38
C ARG A 376 -9.47 -2.20 31.22
N GLU A 377 -9.58 -1.02 30.63
CA GLU A 377 -9.34 0.25 31.32
C GLU A 377 -10.49 0.63 32.27
N ALA A 378 -11.68 0.05 32.12
CA ALA A 378 -12.82 0.24 33.03
C ALA A 378 -12.54 -0.27 34.46
N ASP A 379 -11.64 -1.25 34.60
CA ASP A 379 -11.29 -1.89 35.88
C ASP A 379 -9.93 -1.43 36.44
N ILE A 380 -9.27 -0.42 35.84
CA ILE A 380 -7.98 0.06 36.34
C ILE A 380 -8.22 1.02 37.51
N GLU A 381 -7.94 0.54 38.72
CA GLU A 381 -7.94 1.35 39.94
C GLU A 381 -6.77 2.36 39.92
N GLU A 382 -7.00 3.54 40.50
CA GLU A 382 -5.98 4.58 40.65
C GLU A 382 -4.79 4.06 41.46
N GLN A 383 -3.55 4.31 41.01
CA GLN A 383 -2.39 3.96 41.82
C GLN A 383 -2.25 4.88 43.05
N GLU A 384 -2.15 4.30 44.25
CA GLU A 384 -1.72 5.01 45.46
C GLU A 384 -0.19 5.20 45.47
N THR A 385 0.30 6.18 44.70
CA THR A 385 1.71 6.59 44.68
C THR A 385 1.90 8.02 45.13
N ILE A 386 3.10 8.35 45.67
CA ILE A 386 3.50 9.72 46.01
C ILE A 386 3.35 10.67 44.80
N VAL A 387 3.54 10.18 43.58
CA VAL A 387 3.36 10.96 42.35
C VAL A 387 1.89 11.32 42.14
N ASN A 388 0.97 10.38 42.37
CA ASN A 388 -0.47 10.65 42.30
C ASN A 388 -0.95 11.51 43.47
N GLU A 389 -0.37 11.38 44.66
CA GLU A 389 -0.63 12.28 45.79
C GLU A 389 -0.21 13.73 45.44
N PHE A 390 0.98 13.90 44.85
CA PHE A 390 1.45 15.21 44.38
C PHE A 390 0.57 15.78 43.27
N ARG A 391 0.10 14.94 42.33
CA ARG A 391 -0.86 15.35 41.28
C ARG A 391 -2.21 15.77 41.86
N ARG A 392 -2.75 15.09 42.88
CA ARG A 392 -3.97 15.50 43.60
C ARG A 392 -3.82 16.90 44.20
N ILE A 393 -2.68 17.17 44.86
CA ILE A 393 -2.38 18.48 45.45
C ILE A 393 -2.33 19.59 44.39
N LEU A 394 -1.84 19.27 43.19
CA LEU A 394 -1.71 20.21 42.08
C LEU A 394 -2.96 20.30 41.17
N GLY A 395 -4.03 19.55 41.45
CA GLY A 395 -5.23 19.49 40.61
C GLY A 395 -4.97 18.89 39.22
N LEU A 396 -3.95 18.03 39.10
CA LEU A 396 -3.56 17.39 37.85
C LEU A 396 -4.21 16.00 37.72
N PRO A 397 -4.47 15.53 36.48
CA PRO A 397 -4.95 14.17 36.25
C PRO A 397 -4.01 13.11 36.84
N LEU A 398 -4.60 12.10 37.48
CA LEU A 398 -3.89 10.98 38.11
C LEU A 398 -3.42 9.96 37.07
N GLN A 399 -2.34 9.25 37.38
CA GLN A 399 -1.80 8.20 36.55
C GLN A 399 -2.40 6.85 36.95
N ALA A 400 -2.93 6.12 35.98
CA ALA A 400 -3.45 4.77 36.15
C ALA A 400 -2.31 3.73 36.19
N GLU A 401 -2.59 2.53 36.71
CA GLU A 401 -1.63 1.43 36.68
C GLU A 401 -1.29 1.00 35.25
N VAL A 402 0.01 0.91 34.93
CA VAL A 402 0.48 0.38 33.65
C VAL A 402 0.33 -1.13 33.69
N THR A 403 -0.84 -1.64 33.28
CA THR A 403 -1.00 -3.08 33.05
C THR A 403 -0.19 -3.48 31.82
N THR A 404 0.75 -4.42 31.97
CA THR A 404 1.45 -5.00 30.82
C THR A 404 0.41 -5.60 29.87
N GLU A 405 0.45 -5.23 28.58
CA GLU A 405 -0.44 -5.86 27.59
C GLU A 405 -0.24 -7.39 27.59
N PRO A 406 -1.33 -8.18 27.56
CA PRO A 406 -1.26 -9.61 27.30
C PRO A 406 -0.35 -9.88 26.10
N LYS A 407 0.62 -10.78 26.29
CA LYS A 407 1.44 -11.24 25.16
C LYS A 407 0.59 -12.18 24.32
N THR A 408 0.35 -11.81 23.08
CA THR A 408 -0.29 -12.70 22.11
C THR A 408 0.79 -13.50 21.38
N PRO A 409 0.83 -14.85 21.50
CA PRO A 409 1.88 -15.66 20.88
C PRO A 409 1.83 -15.70 19.34
N VAL A 410 0.75 -15.17 18.75
CA VAL A 410 0.52 -15.09 17.31
C VAL A 410 0.06 -13.67 16.98
N TRP A 411 0.82 -12.97 16.14
CA TRP A 411 0.46 -11.66 15.63
C TRP A 411 1.10 -11.40 14.27
N LEU A 412 0.27 -11.25 13.24
CA LEU A 412 0.71 -11.20 11.83
C LEU A 412 1.68 -12.35 11.46
N PRO A 413 1.30 -13.63 11.66
CA PRO A 413 2.12 -14.75 11.25
C PRO A 413 2.34 -14.71 9.73
N SER A 414 3.55 -15.00 9.27
CA SER A 414 3.85 -14.97 7.82
C SER A 414 2.94 -15.94 7.06
N ILE A 415 2.26 -15.45 6.03
CA ILE A 415 1.58 -16.31 5.05
C ILE A 415 2.56 -16.64 3.91
N PRO A 416 2.64 -17.90 3.45
CA PRO A 416 3.44 -18.26 2.28
C PRO A 416 2.91 -17.61 1.00
N LEU A 417 3.82 -17.23 0.10
CA LEU A 417 3.46 -16.58 -1.16
C LEU A 417 2.49 -17.41 -2.02
N GLU A 418 2.71 -18.72 -2.13
CA GLU A 418 1.82 -19.59 -2.93
C GLU A 418 0.40 -19.62 -2.38
N GLU A 419 0.24 -19.69 -1.05
CA GLU A 419 -1.07 -19.70 -0.40
C GLU A 419 -1.77 -18.34 -0.56
N ALA A 420 -1.02 -17.25 -0.45
CA ALA A 420 -1.52 -15.92 -0.72
C ALA A 420 -2.03 -15.78 -2.16
N LEU A 421 -1.19 -16.10 -3.15
CA LEU A 421 -1.58 -15.98 -4.57
C LEU A 421 -2.76 -16.89 -4.92
N ALA A 422 -2.80 -18.12 -4.39
CA ALA A 422 -3.94 -19.01 -4.55
C ALA A 422 -5.26 -18.36 -4.07
N ALA A 423 -5.22 -17.56 -3.00
CA ALA A 423 -6.39 -16.83 -2.49
C ALA A 423 -6.86 -15.69 -3.41
N GLY A 424 -6.04 -15.25 -4.35
CA GLY A 424 -6.39 -14.26 -5.37
C GLY A 424 -6.66 -14.84 -6.76
N ASP A 425 -6.36 -16.12 -7.01
CA ASP A 425 -6.33 -16.69 -8.36
C ASP A 425 -7.68 -16.64 -9.09
N LYS A 426 -8.80 -16.67 -8.34
CA LYS A 426 -10.15 -16.69 -8.89
C LYS A 426 -11.09 -15.79 -8.08
N PRO A 427 -12.08 -15.15 -8.75
CA PRO A 427 -13.14 -14.45 -8.05
C PRO A 427 -13.93 -15.40 -7.16
N TYR A 428 -14.23 -14.95 -5.95
CA TYR A 428 -15.10 -15.64 -5.01
C TYR A 428 -16.54 -15.65 -5.53
N ASN A 429 -17.20 -16.79 -5.36
CA ASN A 429 -18.53 -17.07 -5.90
C ASN A 429 -18.65 -16.79 -7.42
N GLY A 430 -17.52 -16.84 -8.13
CA GLY A 430 -17.43 -16.57 -9.56
C GLY A 430 -17.64 -15.10 -9.96
N LYS A 431 -17.74 -14.17 -9.00
CA LYS A 431 -18.05 -12.76 -9.24
C LYS A 431 -17.12 -11.78 -8.53
N TYR A 432 -16.82 -12.00 -7.26
CA TYR A 432 -16.24 -10.98 -6.40
C TYR A 432 -14.73 -11.12 -6.25
N GLY A 433 -14.03 -9.99 -6.25
CA GLY A 433 -12.61 -9.92 -5.97
C GLY A 433 -11.74 -10.09 -7.22
N CYS A 434 -10.45 -10.21 -6.98
CA CYS A 434 -9.45 -10.33 -8.03
C CYS A 434 -9.47 -11.71 -8.70
N ALA A 435 -8.85 -11.75 -9.86
CA ALA A 435 -8.53 -12.96 -10.59
C ALA A 435 -7.06 -12.90 -11.02
N ARG A 436 -6.48 -14.08 -11.27
CA ARG A 436 -5.17 -14.16 -11.87
C ARG A 436 -5.12 -13.36 -13.19
N PRO A 437 -4.16 -12.44 -13.35
CA PRO A 437 -3.98 -11.69 -14.58
C PRO A 437 -3.73 -12.63 -15.77
N GLN A 438 -4.34 -12.32 -16.92
CA GLN A 438 -4.16 -13.07 -18.17
C GLN A 438 -2.89 -12.71 -18.91
#